data_AF-A0ABD0Q5Q9-F1
#
_entry.id   AF-A0ABD0Q5Q9-F1
#
_cell.length_a   1.000
_cell.length_b   1.000
_cell.length_c   1.000
_cell.angle_alpha   90.00
_cell.angle_beta   90.00
_cell.angle_gamma   90.00
#
_symmetry.space_group_name_H-M   'P 1'
#
loop_
_entity.id
_entity.type
_entity.pdbx_description
1 polymer ?
#
loop_
_entity_poly.entity_id
_entity_poly.type
_entity_poly.pdbx_seq_one_letter_code
_entity_poly.pdbx_strand_id
1 'polypeptide(L)' 'DMAKSLLHMISNDIGQLACLYAKLHNLTRVYFGGFFIRGHPVTMHTITYSINFFTK' A
#
# COMPACT_ATOMS: atom_id res chain seq x y z
N ASP A 1 9.04 14.61 11.52
CA ASP A 1 8.86 14.48 10.06
C ASP A 1 9.51 13.28 9.40
N MET A 2 10.82 13.09 9.46
CA MET A 2 11.51 12.07 8.64
C MET A 2 10.90 10.66 8.72
N ALA A 3 10.56 10.16 9.91
CA ALA A 3 9.96 8.83 10.07
C ALA A 3 8.57 8.71 9.41
N LYS A 4 7.78 9.78 9.44
CA LYS A 4 6.45 9.82 8.79
C LYS A 4 6.61 9.83 7.27
N SER A 5 7.51 10.65 6.74
CA SER A 5 7.81 10.69 5.30
C SER A 5 8.36 9.35 4.80
N LEU A 6 9.23 8.70 5.58
CA LEU A 6 9.74 7.37 5.27
C LEU A 6 8.64 6.32 5.26
N LEU A 7 7.75 6.33 6.26
CA LEU A 7 6.61 5.43 6.32
C LEU A 7 5.66 5.64 5.12
N HIS A 8 5.41 6.88 4.73
CA HIS A 8 4.61 7.19 3.54
C HIS A 8 5.30 6.71 2.25
N MET A 9 6.61 6.91 2.12
CA MET A 9 7.36 6.45 0.95
C MET A 9 7.30 4.93 0.83
N ILE A 10 7.58 4.19 1.90
CA ILE A 10 7.51 2.72 1.91
C ILE A 10 6.08 2.23 1.65
N SER A 11 5.07 2.85 2.27
CA SER A 11 3.67 2.46 2.08
C SER A 11 3.19 2.70 0.64
N ASN A 12 3.61 3.81 0.03
CA ASN A 12 3.30 4.13 -1.37
C ASN A 12 3.98 3.16 -2.34
N ASP A 13 5.24 2.82 -2.11
CA ASP A 13 6.00 1.88 -2.94
C ASP A 13 5.34 0.48 -2.93
N ILE A 14 4.98 -0.02 -1.74
CA ILE A 14 4.23 -1.27 -1.58
C ILE A 14 2.88 -1.22 -2.33
N GLY A 15 2.15 -0.10 -2.23
CA GLY A 15 0.88 0.09 -2.92
C GLY A 15 1.02 0.10 -4.45
N GLN A 16 2.08 0.72 -4.98
CA GLN A 16 2.36 0.72 -6.42
C GLN A 16 2.70 -0.67 -6.95
N LEU A 17 3.61 -1.38 -6.28
CA LEU A 17 3.97 -2.75 -6.66
C LEU A 17 2.74 -3.66 -6.61
N ALA A 18 1.94 -3.58 -5.54
CA ALA A 18 0.70 -4.32 -5.44
C ALA A 18 -0.26 -4.06 -6.61
N CYS A 19 -0.44 -2.78 -6.99
CA CYS A 19 -1.27 -2.42 -8.13
C CYS A 19 -0.71 -2.97 -9.46
N LEU A 20 0.60 -2.87 -9.67
CA LEU A 20 1.26 -3.39 -10.87
C LEU A 20 1.10 -4.91 -11.00
N TYR A 21 1.38 -5.65 -9.94
CA TYR A 21 1.19 -7.11 -9.92
C TYR A 21 -0.28 -7.49 -10.09
N ALA A 22 -1.20 -6.75 -9.47
CA ALA A 22 -2.62 -6.99 -9.63
C ALA A 22 -3.06 -6.80 -11.09
N LYS A 23 -2.61 -5.74 -11.76
CA LYS A 23 -2.87 -5.52 -13.19
C LYS A 23 -2.24 -6.62 -14.07
N LEU A 24 -0.99 -6.99 -13.79
CA LEU A 24 -0.29 -8.05 -14.53
C LEU A 24 -1.01 -9.40 -14.46
N HIS A 25 -1.56 -9.74 -13.30
CA HIS A 25 -2.25 -11.01 -13.05
C HIS A 25 -3.79 -10.91 -13.14
N ASN A 26 -4.34 -9.79 -13.60
CA ASN A 26 -5.80 -9.53 -13.66
C ASN A 26 -6.52 -9.78 -12.32
N LEU A 27 -5.88 -9.44 -11.20
CA LEU A 27 -6.44 -9.58 -9.86
C LEU A 27 -7.25 -8.34 -9.50
N THR A 28 -8.44 -8.56 -8.93
CA THR A 28 -9.34 -7.50 -8.47
C THR A 28 -9.19 -7.17 -6.99
N ARG A 29 -8.45 -8.00 -6.23
CA ARG A 29 -8.25 -7.83 -4.78
C ARG A 29 -6.82 -8.15 -4.40
N VAL A 30 -6.22 -7.27 -3.60
CA VAL A 30 -4.90 -7.47 -2.98
C VAL A 30 -5.07 -7.44 -1.47
N TYR A 31 -4.53 -8.44 -0.78
CA TYR A 31 -4.53 -8.52 0.67
C TYR A 31 -3.12 -8.27 1.19
N PHE A 32 -3.00 -7.37 2.16
CA PHE A 32 -1.75 -7.12 2.84
C PHE A 32 -1.79 -7.77 4.22
N GLY A 33 -0.82 -8.64 4.51
CA GLY A 33 -0.60 -9.27 5.80
C GLY A 33 0.82 -9.03 6.32
N GLY A 34 1.02 -9.21 7.62
CA GLY A 34 2.34 -9.11 8.26
C GLY A 34 2.44 -8.02 9.34
N PHE A 35 3.62 -7.94 9.95
CA PHE A 35 3.87 -7.05 11.10
C PHE A 35 3.88 -5.55 10.74
N PHE A 36 4.15 -5.20 9.48
CA PHE A 36 4.17 -3.81 9.01
C PHE A 36 2.81 -3.11 9.14
N ILE A 37 1.73 -3.89 9.09
CA ILE A 37 0.35 -3.42 8.95
C ILE A 37 -0.50 -3.75 10.18
N ARG A 38 -0.01 -4.64 11.05
CA ARG A 38 -0.71 -5.09 12.26
C ARG A 38 -0.79 -3.95 13.27
N GLY A 39 -2.00 -3.40 13.45
CA GLY A 39 -2.33 -2.48 14.54
C GLY A 39 -2.03 -1.00 14.29
N HIS A 40 -1.49 -0.64 13.12
CA HIS A 40 -1.28 0.75 12.73
C HIS A 40 -2.30 1.19 11.67
N PRO A 41 -3.44 1.77 12.06
CA PRO A 41 -4.48 2.21 11.13
C PRO A 41 -3.97 3.26 10.13
N VAL A 42 -2.95 4.04 10.50
CA VAL A 42 -2.28 5.01 9.62
C VAL A 42 -1.62 4.32 8.42
N THR A 43 -0.93 3.20 8.63
CA THR A 43 -0.28 2.44 7.56
C THR A 43 -1.30 1.81 6.64
N MET A 44 -2.35 1.19 7.19
CA MET A 44 -3.46 0.63 6.41
C MET A 44 -4.14 1.69 5.54
N HIS A 45 -4.43 2.86 6.13
CA HIS A 45 -5.06 3.96 5.40
C HIS A 45 -4.16 4.48 4.27
N THR A 46 -2.86 4.63 4.55
CA THR A 46 -1.89 5.09 3.55
C THR A 46 -1.81 4.12 2.37
N ILE A 47 -1.64 2.82 2.61
CA ILE A 47 -1.57 1.81 1.55
C ILE A 47 -2.88 1.77 0.74
N THR A 48 -4.03 1.86 1.42
CA THR A 48 -5.35 1.88 0.76
C THR A 48 -5.50 3.09 -0.15
N TYR A 49 -5.07 4.27 0.34
CA TYR A 49 -5.06 5.50 -0.44
C TYR A 49 -4.15 5.38 -1.66
N SER A 50 -2.93 4.85 -1.49
CA SER A 50 -1.98 4.61 -2.57
C SER A 50 -2.58 3.69 -3.64
N ILE A 51 -3.15 2.54 -3.27
CA ILE A 51 -3.79 1.65 -4.24
C ILE A 51 -4.89 2.38 -5.01
N ASN A 52 -5.82 3.04 -4.31
CA ASN A 52 -6.94 3.74 -4.96
C ASN A 52 -6.47 4.82 -5.95
N PHE A 53 -5.34 5.46 -5.66
CA PHE A 53 -4.71 6.42 -6.55
C PHE A 53 -4.17 5.77 -7.84
N PHE A 54 -3.52 4.60 -7.75
CA PHE A 54 -2.91 3.91 -8.89
C PHE A 54 -3.84 2.95 -9.66
N THR A 55 -4.99 2.59 -9.07
CA THR A 55 -6.03 1.77 -9.73
C THR A 55 -7.03 2.62 -10.54
N LYS A 56 -7.00 3.94 -10.39
CA LYS A 56 -7.69 4.88 -11.27
C LYS A 56 -6.97 4.98 -12.61
#